data_AF-A0A8S3ENZ7-F1
#
_entry.id   AF-A0A8S3ENZ7-F1
#
_cell.length_a   1.000
_cell.length_b   1.000
_cell.length_c   1.000
_cell.angle_alpha   90.00
_cell.angle_beta   90.00
_cell.angle_gamma   90.00
#
_symmetry.space_group_name_H-M   'P 1'
#
loop_
_entity.id
_entity.type
_entity.pdbx_description
1 polymer ?
#
loop_
_entity_poly.entity_id
_entity_poly.type
_entity_poly.pdbx_seq_one_letter_code
_entity_poly.pdbx_strand_id
1 'polypeptide(L)' 'ARATAQTEADKIKAPVQETVLKDLQQISERIENLIQVKSMGLLTAENQKTLKKLVEQKKRRTTDLKRLQSKQRAS' A
#
# COMPACT_ATOMS: atom_id res chain seq x y z
N ALA A 1 -34.39 -9.99 10.63
CA ALA A 1 -33.22 -10.69 10.04
C ALA A 1 -32.08 -9.69 9.86
N ARG A 2 -31.06 -9.73 10.71
CA ARG A 2 -29.78 -9.01 10.51
C ARG A 2 -28.71 -10.09 10.39
N ALA A 3 -28.63 -10.69 9.22
CA ALA A 3 -27.64 -11.69 8.91
C ALA A 3 -26.77 -11.14 7.77
N THR A 4 -25.47 -11.13 8.04
CA THR A 4 -24.39 -11.24 7.04
C THR A 4 -24.18 -10.06 6.07
N ALA A 5 -23.78 -8.91 6.60
CA ALA A 5 -23.02 -7.90 5.84
C ALA A 5 -21.50 -8.22 5.81
N GLN A 6 -21.13 -9.48 6.00
CA GLN A 6 -19.77 -9.89 6.34
C GLN A 6 -19.39 -11.18 5.60
N THR A 7 -19.71 -11.25 4.30
CA THR A 7 -19.41 -12.40 3.43
C THR A 7 -18.92 -11.97 2.06
N GLU A 8 -18.15 -10.87 1.99
CA GLU A 8 -17.38 -10.52 0.78
C GLU A 8 -15.87 -10.34 1.05
N ALA A 9 -15.42 -10.60 2.29
CA ALA A 9 -14.02 -10.39 2.69
C ALA A 9 -13.09 -11.56 2.34
N ASP A 10 -13.63 -12.74 2.03
CA ASP A 10 -12.85 -13.93 1.65
C ASP A 10 -12.91 -14.21 0.15
N LYS A 11 -12.80 -13.15 -0.67
CA LYS A 11 -12.21 -13.35 -2.00
C LYS A 11 -10.78 -13.79 -1.74
N ILE A 12 -10.52 -15.10 -1.85
CA ILE A 12 -9.20 -15.72 -1.76
C ILE A 12 -8.21 -14.80 -2.47
N LYS A 13 -7.46 -14.01 -1.70
CA LYS A 13 -6.49 -13.07 -2.26
C LYS A 13 -5.39 -13.97 -2.78
N ALA A 14 -5.15 -13.93 -4.09
CA ALA A 14 -4.04 -14.69 -4.66
C ALA A 14 -2.75 -14.32 -3.89
N PRO A 15 -1.84 -15.27 -3.60
CA PRO A 15 -0.64 -15.00 -2.80
C PRO A 15 0.14 -13.76 -3.27
N VAL A 16 0.15 -13.50 -4.59
CA VAL A 16 0.75 -12.31 -5.20
C VAL A 16 0.10 -10.99 -4.77
N GLN A 17 -1.23 -10.95 -4.58
CA GLN A 17 -1.93 -9.75 -4.07
C GLN A 17 -1.62 -9.50 -2.61
N GLU A 18 -1.50 -10.56 -1.81
CA GLU A 18 -1.13 -10.45 -0.38
C GLU A 18 0.28 -9.87 -0.23
N THR A 19 1.24 -10.33 -1.03
CA THR A 19 2.60 -9.75 -1.07
C THR A 19 2.57 -8.27 -1.42
N VAL A 20 1.81 -7.87 -2.45
CA VAL A 20 1.70 -6.45 -2.83
C VAL A 20 1.04 -5.61 -1.74
N LEU A 21 0.07 -6.16 -1.01
CA LEU A 21 -0.55 -5.49 0.13
C LEU A 21 0.43 -5.29 1.29
N LYS A 22 1.23 -6.31 1.63
CA LYS A 22 2.29 -6.20 2.65
C LYS A 22 3.34 -5.15 2.26
N ASP A 23 3.78 -5.15 1.01
CA ASP A 23 4.67 -4.11 0.47
C ASP A 23 4.07 -2.71 0.65
N LEU A 24 2.79 -2.53 0.32
CA LEU A 24 2.10 -1.24 0.44
C LEU A 24 1.99 -0.76 1.89
N GLN A 25 1.77 -1.67 2.84
CA GLN A 25 1.74 -1.37 4.27
C GLN A 25 3.12 -0.87 4.74
N GLN A 26 4.19 -1.62 4.45
CA GLN A 26 5.55 -1.23 4.82
C GLN A 26 5.98 0.10 4.19
N ILE A 27 5.64 0.34 2.93
CA ILE A 27 5.93 1.64 2.28
C ILE A 27 5.16 2.76 2.97
N SER A 28 3.91 2.53 3.36
CA SER A 28 3.09 3.55 4.03
C SER A 28 3.64 3.91 5.40
N GLU A 29 4.02 2.91 6.22
CA GLU A 29 4.67 3.14 7.52
C GLU A 29 5.97 3.95 7.38
N ARG A 30 6.81 3.61 6.39
CA ARG A 30 8.04 4.37 6.13
C ARG A 30 7.77 5.82 5.72
N ILE A 31 6.73 6.06 4.91
CA ILE A 31 6.31 7.42 4.54
C ILE A 31 5.84 8.19 5.77
N GLU A 32 5.02 7.57 6.62
CA GLU A 32 4.51 8.18 7.85
C GLU A 32 5.66 8.57 8.79
N ASN A 33 6.63 7.68 8.99
CA ASN A 33 7.82 7.98 9.79
C ASN A 33 8.61 9.18 9.23
N LEU A 34 8.78 9.27 7.91
CA LEU A 34 9.47 10.39 7.28
C LEU A 34 8.67 11.71 7.37
N ILE A 35 7.34 11.63 7.33
CA ILE A 35 6.47 12.80 7.56
C ILE A 35 6.58 13.27 9.01
N GLN A 36 6.65 12.36 9.98
CA GLN A 36 6.88 12.70 11.39
C GLN A 36 8.24 13.39 11.57
N VAL A 37 9.31 12.84 11.01
CA VAL A 37 10.65 13.45 11.01
C VAL A 37 10.62 14.85 10.37
N LYS A 38 9.84 15.04 9.30
CA LYS A 38 9.60 16.36 8.70
C LYS A 38 8.87 17.32 9.62
N SER A 39 7.83 16.87 10.31
CA SER A 39 7.09 17.71 11.26
C SER A 39 7.93 18.14 12.46
N MET A 40 8.93 17.35 12.84
CA MET A 40 9.91 17.67 13.89
C MET A 40 11.02 18.63 13.41
N GLY A 41 11.03 19.03 12.14
CA GLY A 41 12.09 19.87 11.58
C GLY A 41 13.42 19.14 11.36
N LEU A 42 13.44 17.81 11.43
CA LEU A 42 14.64 16.98 11.34
C LEU A 42 14.81 16.32 9.95
N LEU A 43 14.11 16.82 8.92
CA LEU A 43 14.17 16.25 7.59
C LEU A 43 15.46 16.63 6.85
N THR A 44 16.28 15.64 6.55
CA THR A 44 17.48 15.81 5.71
C THR A 44 17.13 15.79 4.22
N ALA A 45 18.03 16.32 3.37
CA ALA A 45 17.89 16.24 1.92
C ALA A 45 17.84 14.79 1.40
N GLU A 46 18.56 13.88 2.06
CA GLU A 46 18.49 12.44 1.78
C GLU A 46 17.11 11.87 2.12
N ASN A 47 16.58 12.19 3.31
CA ASN A 47 15.24 11.78 3.73
C ASN A 47 14.16 12.31 2.77
N GLN A 48 14.33 13.52 2.25
CA GLN A 48 13.42 14.09 1.26
C GLN A 48 13.48 13.35 -0.09
N LYS A 49 14.67 12.92 -0.54
CA LYS A 49 14.81 12.06 -1.73
C LYS A 49 14.17 10.70 -1.50
N THR A 50 14.38 10.10 -0.34
CA THR A 50 13.78 8.82 0.06
C THR A 50 12.25 8.92 0.11
N LEU A 51 11.69 9.99 0.69
CA LEU A 51 10.25 10.23 0.73
C LEU A 51 9.65 10.29 -0.68
N LYS A 52 10.27 11.02 -1.61
CA LYS A 52 9.81 11.07 -3.02
C LYS A 52 9.80 9.67 -3.66
N LYS A 53 10.89 8.90 -3.49
CA LYS A 53 10.99 7.53 -4.01
C LYS A 53 9.91 6.61 -3.44
N LEU A 54 9.64 6.68 -2.13
CA LEU A 54 8.62 5.86 -1.47
C LEU A 54 7.22 6.20 -1.98
N VAL A 55 6.90 7.49 -2.19
CA VAL A 55 5.61 7.92 -2.76
C VAL A 55 5.44 7.36 -4.18
N GLU A 56 6.47 7.43 -5.02
CA GLU A 56 6.44 6.84 -6.35
C GLU A 56 6.28 5.31 -6.31
N GLN A 57 6.99 4.63 -5.40
CA GLN A 57 6.89 3.19 -5.20
C GLN A 57 5.47 2.79 -4.76
N LYS A 58 4.87 3.53 -3.82
CA LYS A 58 3.48 3.33 -3.37
C LYS A 58 2.50 3.45 -4.55
N LYS A 59 2.68 4.46 -5.41
CA LYS A 59 1.85 4.64 -6.61
C LYS A 59 1.97 3.44 -7.56
N ARG A 60 3.18 2.98 -7.85
CA ARG A 60 3.42 1.81 -8.72
C ARG A 60 2.78 0.54 -8.15
N ARG A 61 3.01 0.24 -6.87
CA ARG A 61 2.43 -0.95 -6.21
C ARG A 61 0.91 -0.89 -6.13
N THR A 62 0.33 0.29 -5.94
CA THR A 62 -1.14 0.46 -5.97
C THR A 62 -1.71 0.14 -7.36
N THR A 63 -1.04 0.60 -8.43
CA THR A 63 -1.42 0.27 -9.81
C THR A 63 -1.29 -1.24 -10.08
N ASP A 64 -0.20 -1.86 -9.63
CA ASP A 64 -0.01 -3.31 -9.76
C ASP A 64 -1.12 -4.09 -9.05
N LEU A 65 -1.49 -3.70 -7.83
CA LEU A 65 -2.58 -4.33 -7.09
C LEU A 65 -3.91 -4.22 -7.85
N LYS A 66 -4.26 -3.02 -8.34
CA LYS A 66 -5.48 -2.82 -9.15
C LYS A 66 -5.48 -3.70 -10.40
N ARG A 67 -4.33 -3.83 -11.07
CA ARG A 67 -4.18 -4.70 -12.25
C ARG A 67 -4.38 -6.18 -11.87
N LEU A 68 -3.77 -6.64 -10.78
CA LEU A 68 -3.92 -8.03 -10.31
C LEU A 68 -5.38 -8.35 -9.94
N GLN A 69 -6.05 -7.43 -9.24
CA GLN A 69 -7.46 -7.56 -8.89
C GLN A 69 -8.36 -7.56 -10.13
N SER A 70 -8.06 -6.73 -11.13
CA SER A 70 -8.81 -6.69 -12.39
C SER A 70 -8.65 -8.00 -13.16
N LYS A 71 -7.44 -8.56 -13.23
CA LYS A 71 -7.18 -9.88 -13.84
C LYS A 71 -7.96 -11.00 -13.14
N GLN A 72 -7.97 -11.00 -11.80
CA GLN A 72 -8.72 -12.00 -11.04
C GLN A 72 -10.23 -11.91 -11.29
N ARG A 73 -10.79 -10.70 -11.46
CA ARG A 73 -12.22 -10.51 -11.74
C ARG A 73 -12.62 -10.92 -13.16
N ALA A 74 -11.68 -10.87 -14.09
CA ALA A 74 -11.89 -11.26 -15.49
C ALA A 74 -11.60 -12.75 -15.75
N SER A 75 -11.14 -13.48 -14.73
CA SER A 75 -10.96 -14.94 -14.75
C SER A 75 -12.17 -15.61 -14.13
#